data_AF-A0A9D5LZ25-F1
#
_entry.id   AF-A0A9D5LZ25-F1
#
_cell.length_a   1.000
_cell.length_b   1.000
_cell.length_c   1.000
_cell.angle_alpha   90.00
_cell.angle_beta   90.00
_cell.angle_gamma   90.00
#
_symmetry.space_group_name_H-M   'P 1'
#
loop_
_entity.id
_entity.type
_entity.pdbx_description
1 polymer ?
#
loop_
_entity_poly.entity_id
_entity_poly.type
_entity_poly.pdbx_seq_one_letter_code
_entity_poly.pdbx_strand_id
1 'polypeptide(L)'
;MPDEKKKFKNLTTYAVIMILAVVIIIIIAAMADNREQQFENQINQQQETNMSIQNEIVNLKDENYRLQKEKEELEQASAEAKASLSFYTAMTQGWEYYQQGKMEEAAAKLSEIQRESLSDEEKIHFELLDGLIAAAAQPADNTPQE
;
A
#
# COMPACT_ATOMS: atom_id res chain seq x y z
N MET A 1 75.76 -33.18 -51.59
CA MET A 1 75.20 -31.87 -51.20
C MET A 1 73.67 -31.68 -51.36
N PRO A 2 72.79 -32.70 -51.56
CA PRO A 2 71.34 -32.49 -51.54
C PRO A 2 70.70 -32.55 -50.13
N ASP A 3 71.32 -33.28 -49.19
CA ASP A 3 70.74 -33.52 -47.86
C ASP A 3 70.76 -32.30 -46.93
N GLU A 4 71.78 -31.44 -47.02
CA GLU A 4 71.87 -30.22 -46.20
C GLU A 4 70.79 -29.20 -46.58
N LYS A 5 70.52 -29.02 -47.87
CA LYS A 5 69.44 -28.14 -48.35
C LYS A 5 68.05 -28.64 -47.92
N LYS A 6 67.84 -29.95 -47.85
CA LYS A 6 66.58 -30.57 -47.40
C LYS A 6 66.40 -30.42 -45.88
N LYS A 7 67.46 -30.62 -45.10
CA LYS A 7 67.47 -30.36 -43.65
C LYS A 7 67.23 -28.89 -43.32
N PHE A 8 67.85 -27.96 -44.06
CA PHE A 8 67.66 -26.52 -43.85
C PHE A 8 66.23 -26.07 -44.18
N LYS A 9 65.65 -26.52 -45.30
CA LYS A 9 64.24 -26.25 -45.62
C LYS A 9 63.29 -26.78 -44.55
N ASN A 10 63.51 -28.00 -44.05
CA ASN A 10 62.70 -28.54 -42.96
C ASN A 10 62.86 -27.70 -41.69
N LEU A 11 64.08 -27.31 -41.33
CA LEU A 11 64.35 -26.44 -40.18
C LEU A 11 63.63 -25.08 -40.30
N THR A 12 63.67 -24.46 -41.48
CA THR A 12 62.95 -23.21 -41.77
C THR A 12 61.44 -23.41 -41.68
N THR A 13 60.88 -24.51 -42.20
CA THR A 13 59.46 -24.84 -42.07
C THR A 13 59.05 -25.02 -40.61
N TYR A 14 59.85 -25.74 -39.80
CA TYR A 14 59.59 -25.89 -38.36
C TYR A 14 59.67 -24.55 -37.62
N ALA A 15 60.64 -23.69 -37.95
CA ALA A 15 60.76 -22.36 -37.36
C ALA A 15 59.52 -21.49 -37.69
N VAL A 16 59.04 -21.52 -38.94
CA VAL A 16 57.84 -20.81 -39.35
C VAL A 16 56.59 -21.34 -38.65
N ILE A 17 56.44 -22.66 -38.52
CA ILE A 17 55.33 -23.28 -37.79
C ILE A 17 55.36 -22.89 -36.30
N MET A 18 56.54 -22.90 -35.67
CA MET A 18 56.70 -22.48 -34.27
C MET A 18 56.32 -21.02 -34.07
N ILE A 19 56.75 -20.12 -34.97
CA ILE A 19 56.39 -18.71 -34.91
C ILE A 19 54.87 -18.54 -35.08
N LEU A 20 54.25 -19.22 -36.05
CA LEU A 20 52.80 -19.19 -36.25
C LEU A 20 52.03 -19.70 -35.03
N ALA A 21 52.47 -20.80 -34.42
CA ALA A 21 51.85 -21.35 -33.22
C ALA A 21 51.90 -20.35 -32.05
N VAL A 22 53.03 -19.68 -31.83
CA VAL A 22 53.18 -18.66 -30.78
C VAL A 22 52.27 -17.46 -31.05
N VAL A 23 52.17 -16.99 -32.30
CA VAL A 23 51.28 -15.87 -32.66
C VAL A 23 49.81 -16.24 -32.39
N ILE A 24 49.37 -17.45 -32.74
CA ILE A 24 48.00 -17.90 -32.48
C ILE A 24 47.71 -17.94 -30.98
N ILE A 25 48.65 -18.42 -30.16
CA ILE A 25 48.50 -18.45 -28.69
C ILE A 25 48.33 -17.04 -28.12
N ILE A 26 49.12 -16.06 -28.59
CA ILE A 26 49.01 -14.65 -28.16
C ILE A 26 47.64 -14.08 -28.52
N ILE A 27 47.14 -14.34 -29.73
CA ILE A 27 45.82 -13.86 -30.17
C ILE A 27 44.71 -14.49 -29.32
N ILE A 28 44.78 -15.80 -29.03
CA ILE A 28 43.80 -16.48 -28.17
C ILE A 28 43.83 -15.93 -26.75
N ALA A 29 45.02 -15.68 -26.19
CA ALA A 29 45.16 -15.08 -24.87
C ALA A 29 44.56 -13.68 -24.80
N ALA A 30 44.85 -12.82 -25.79
CA ALA A 30 44.26 -11.48 -25.87
C ALA A 30 42.73 -11.50 -26.06
N MET A 31 42.20 -12.45 -26.85
CA MET A 31 40.77 -12.65 -27.03
C MET A 31 40.08 -13.31 -25.81
N ALA A 32 40.82 -13.99 -24.95
CA ALA A 32 40.30 -14.53 -23.69
C ALA A 32 40.19 -13.41 -22.66
N ASP A 33 41.26 -12.64 -22.46
CA ASP A 33 41.32 -11.52 -21.50
C ASP A 33 40.27 -10.44 -21.81
N ASN A 34 40.17 -10.00 -23.06
CA ASN A 34 39.15 -9.01 -23.46
C ASN A 34 37.72 -9.49 -23.23
N ARG A 35 37.48 -10.80 -23.36
CA ARG A 35 36.15 -11.39 -23.16
C ARG A 35 35.82 -11.56 -21.68
N GLU A 36 36.81 -11.96 -20.89
CA GLU A 36 36.71 -12.06 -19.43
C GLU A 36 36.37 -10.70 -18.83
N GLN A 37 37.09 -9.63 -19.23
CA GLN A 37 36.78 -8.26 -18.80
C GLN A 37 35.37 -7.81 -19.20
N GLN A 38 34.89 -8.19 -20.40
CA GLN A 38 33.50 -7.89 -20.80
C GLN A 38 32.48 -8.62 -19.93
N PHE A 39 32.71 -9.88 -19.59
CA PHE A 39 31.83 -10.64 -18.71
C PHE A 39 31.84 -10.09 -17.29
N GLU A 40 33.00 -9.76 -16.74
CA GLU A 40 33.10 -9.14 -15.40
C GLU A 40 32.36 -7.81 -15.34
N ASN A 41 32.54 -6.95 -16.35
CA ASN A 41 31.83 -5.67 -16.43
C ASN A 41 30.31 -5.85 -16.48
N GLN A 42 29.82 -6.82 -17.27
CA GLN A 42 28.39 -7.13 -17.33
C GLN A 42 27.86 -7.69 -16.01
N ILE A 43 28.60 -8.59 -15.36
CA ILE A 43 28.24 -9.16 -14.07
C ILE A 43 28.15 -8.06 -13.01
N ASN A 44 29.14 -7.17 -12.95
CA ASN A 44 29.16 -6.07 -12.00
C ASN A 44 27.98 -5.11 -12.21
N GLN A 45 27.72 -4.70 -13.46
CA GLN A 45 26.55 -3.86 -13.79
C GLN A 45 25.23 -4.55 -13.42
N GLN A 46 25.11 -5.85 -13.67
CA GLN A 46 23.91 -6.61 -13.35
C GLN A 46 23.73 -6.76 -11.83
N GLN A 47 24.82 -6.95 -11.07
CA GLN A 47 24.78 -7.00 -9.62
C GLN A 47 24.36 -5.65 -9.01
N GLU A 48 24.92 -4.55 -9.49
CA GLU A 48 24.53 -3.20 -9.07
C GLU A 48 23.05 -2.93 -9.36
N THR A 49 22.60 -3.26 -10.57
CA THR A 49 21.20 -3.10 -10.97
C THR A 49 20.28 -3.95 -10.11
N ASN A 50 20.63 -5.22 -9.86
CA ASN A 50 19.85 -6.11 -9.02
C ASN A 50 19.76 -5.61 -7.57
N MET A 51 20.85 -5.06 -7.03
CA MET A 51 20.85 -4.49 -5.68
C MET A 51 19.94 -3.24 -5.62
N SER A 52 20.00 -2.39 -6.63
CA SER A 52 19.09 -1.23 -6.75
C SER A 52 17.62 -1.66 -6.81
N ILE A 53 17.30 -2.66 -7.64
CA ILE A 53 15.94 -3.19 -7.77
C ILE A 53 15.46 -3.78 -6.44
N GLN A 54 16.31 -4.54 -5.73
CA GLN A 54 15.95 -5.11 -4.44
C GLN A 54 15.64 -4.02 -3.41
N ASN A 55 16.44 -2.96 -3.34
CA ASN A 55 16.18 -1.83 -2.45
C ASN A 55 14.85 -1.14 -2.78
N GLU A 56 14.57 -0.93 -4.07
CA GLU A 56 13.31 -0.33 -4.51
C GLU A 56 12.11 -1.23 -4.19
N ILE A 57 12.22 -2.55 -4.36
CA ILE A 57 11.18 -3.51 -3.97
C ILE A 57 10.89 -3.43 -2.46
N VAL A 58 11.93 -3.34 -1.62
CA VAL A 58 11.75 -3.21 -0.17
C VAL A 58 11.04 -1.90 0.16
N ASN A 59 11.50 -0.78 -0.41
CA ASN A 59 10.87 0.54 -0.19
C ASN A 59 9.41 0.55 -0.62
N LEU A 60 9.10 0.01 -1.80
CA LEU A 60 7.73 -0.08 -2.31
C LEU A 60 6.86 -0.96 -1.42
N LYS A 61 7.40 -2.06 -0.89
CA LYS A 61 6.68 -2.94 0.03
C LYS A 61 6.36 -2.23 1.35
N ASP A 62 7.30 -1.50 1.91
CA ASP A 62 7.11 -0.74 3.15
C ASP A 62 6.11 0.40 2.95
N GLU A 63 6.21 1.13 1.83
CA GLU A 63 5.25 2.17 1.47
C GLU A 63 3.84 1.59 1.26
N ASN A 64 3.73 0.45 0.58
CA ASN A 64 2.45 -0.22 0.38
C ASN A 64 1.82 -0.65 1.72
N TYR A 65 2.61 -1.20 2.64
CA TYR A 65 2.14 -1.54 3.98
C TYR A 65 1.63 -0.31 4.75
N ARG A 66 2.37 0.80 4.69
CA ARG A 66 1.94 2.07 5.30
C ARG A 66 0.63 2.57 4.71
N LEU A 67 0.52 2.61 3.38
CA LEU A 67 -0.68 3.07 2.68
C LEU A 67 -1.89 2.18 2.99
N GLN A 68 -1.69 0.88 3.09
CA GLN A 68 -2.75 -0.06 3.44
C GLN A 68 -3.28 0.21 4.85
N LYS A 69 -2.38 0.46 5.81
CA LYS A 69 -2.77 0.81 7.18
C LYS A 69 -3.53 2.14 7.24
N GLU A 70 -3.03 3.17 6.56
CA GLU A 70 -3.70 4.49 6.50
C GLU A 70 -5.08 4.39 5.86
N LYS A 71 -5.23 3.55 4.83
CA LYS A 71 -6.53 3.26 4.22
C LYS A 71 -7.51 2.63 5.21
N GLU A 72 -7.07 1.64 5.99
CA GLU A 72 -7.91 0.98 7.01
C GLU A 72 -8.36 1.96 8.10
N GLU A 73 -7.44 2.80 8.60
CA GLU A 73 -7.75 3.85 9.57
C GLU A 73 -8.76 4.87 9.01
N LEU A 74 -8.59 5.29 7.75
CA LEU A 74 -9.49 6.23 7.09
C LEU A 74 -10.86 5.63 6.81
N GLU A 75 -10.93 4.36 6.43
CA GLU A 75 -12.20 3.64 6.25
C GLU A 75 -12.97 3.54 7.56
N GLN A 76 -12.29 3.25 8.67
CA GLN A 76 -12.89 3.24 10.01
C GLN A 76 -13.39 4.63 10.40
N ALA A 77 -12.54 5.66 10.30
CA ALA A 77 -12.93 7.04 10.61
C ALA A 77 -14.10 7.52 9.74
N SER A 78 -14.13 7.13 8.47
CA SER A 78 -15.26 7.46 7.58
C SER A 78 -16.55 6.74 7.99
N ALA A 79 -16.47 5.49 8.48
CA ALA A 79 -17.64 4.76 8.96
C ALA A 79 -18.19 5.40 10.24
N GLU A 80 -17.32 5.75 11.19
CA GLU A 80 -17.68 6.46 12.42
C GLU A 80 -18.33 7.83 12.11
N ALA A 81 -17.73 8.62 11.23
CA ALA A 81 -18.29 9.91 10.81
C ALA A 81 -19.68 9.78 10.15
N LYS A 82 -19.90 8.75 9.34
CA LYS A 82 -21.22 8.48 8.74
C LYS A 82 -22.26 8.07 9.79
N ALA A 83 -21.87 7.27 10.78
CA ALA A 83 -22.74 6.86 11.87
C ALA A 83 -23.18 8.08 12.70
N SER A 84 -22.23 8.92 13.13
CA SER A 84 -22.54 10.15 13.86
C SER A 84 -23.37 11.13 13.03
N LEU A 85 -23.09 11.28 11.73
CA LEU A 85 -23.92 12.13 10.86
C LEU A 85 -25.37 11.64 10.81
N SER A 86 -25.58 10.32 10.68
CA SER A 86 -26.91 9.73 10.70
C SER A 86 -27.62 9.98 12.03
N PHE A 87 -26.91 9.81 13.14
CA PHE A 87 -27.42 10.09 14.48
C PHE A 87 -27.87 11.55 14.62
N TYR A 88 -26.98 12.52 14.35
CA TYR A 88 -27.29 13.94 14.50
C TYR A 88 -28.39 14.40 13.55
N THR A 89 -28.48 13.80 12.36
CA THR A 89 -29.59 14.09 11.42
C THR A 89 -30.93 13.65 12.01
N ALA A 90 -31.02 12.43 12.54
CA ALA A 90 -32.24 11.92 13.17
C ALA A 90 -32.62 12.73 14.42
N MET A 91 -31.64 13.09 15.26
CA MET A 91 -31.84 13.94 16.43
C MET A 91 -32.36 15.33 16.05
N THR A 92 -31.81 15.95 15.01
CA THR A 92 -32.24 17.26 14.52
C THR A 92 -33.68 17.20 14.01
N GLN A 93 -34.02 16.18 13.22
CA GLN A 93 -35.38 15.99 12.71
C GLN A 93 -36.38 15.71 13.85
N GLY A 94 -36.01 14.86 14.81
CA GLY A 94 -36.83 14.59 15.99
C GLY A 94 -37.08 15.87 16.81
N TRP A 95 -36.05 16.70 16.98
CA TRP A 95 -36.17 17.99 17.64
C TRP A 95 -37.08 18.97 16.88
N GLU A 96 -36.98 19.03 15.56
CA GLU A 96 -37.88 19.85 14.73
C GLU A 96 -39.35 19.43 14.85
N TYR A 97 -39.63 18.12 14.89
CA TYR A 97 -40.99 17.61 15.12
C TYR A 97 -41.49 17.93 16.52
N TYR A 98 -40.63 17.77 17.54
CA TYR A 98 -40.94 18.15 18.91
C TYR A 98 -41.35 19.62 19.02
N GLN A 99 -40.56 20.53 18.41
CA GLN A 99 -40.89 21.97 18.39
C GLN A 99 -42.21 22.30 17.68
N GLN A 100 -42.63 21.46 16.73
CA GLN A 100 -43.91 21.59 16.03
C GLN A 100 -45.10 20.99 16.81
N GLY A 101 -44.87 20.42 18.00
CA GLY A 101 -45.91 19.72 18.77
C GLY A 101 -46.22 18.31 18.27
N LYS A 102 -45.43 17.78 17.32
CA LYS A 102 -45.63 16.49 16.64
C LYS A 102 -44.89 15.37 17.38
N MET A 103 -45.41 14.98 18.54
CA MET A 103 -44.71 14.06 19.45
C MET A 103 -44.60 12.64 18.90
N GLU A 104 -45.60 12.16 18.16
CA GLU A 104 -45.57 10.84 17.52
C GLU A 104 -44.49 10.76 16.43
N GLU A 105 -44.41 11.79 15.56
CA GLU A 105 -43.40 11.86 14.51
C GLU A 105 -41.99 12.06 15.09
N ALA A 106 -41.85 12.81 16.18
CA ALA A 106 -40.60 12.96 16.90
C ALA A 106 -40.14 11.60 17.47
N ALA A 107 -41.02 10.87 18.16
CA ALA A 107 -40.73 9.55 18.70
C ALA A 107 -40.38 8.53 17.59
N ALA A 108 -41.09 8.59 16.46
CA ALA A 108 -40.78 7.76 15.30
C ALA A 108 -39.36 8.02 14.79
N LYS A 109 -38.92 9.28 14.72
CA LYS A 109 -37.55 9.61 14.31
C LYS A 109 -36.49 9.12 15.28
N LEU A 110 -36.73 9.22 16.58
CA LEU A 110 -35.80 8.68 17.58
C LEU A 110 -35.75 7.15 17.54
N SER A 111 -36.82 6.48 17.11
CA SER A 111 -36.82 5.01 16.95
C SER A 111 -35.92 4.51 15.82
N GLU A 112 -35.55 5.37 14.86
CA GLU A 112 -34.62 5.03 13.76
C GLU A 112 -33.15 4.93 14.25
N ILE A 113 -32.85 5.41 15.46
CA ILE A 113 -31.50 5.44 16.03
C ILE A 113 -31.18 4.09 16.69
N GLN A 114 -30.07 3.47 16.28
CA GLN A 114 -29.52 2.27 16.92
C GLN A 114 -28.85 2.66 18.23
N ARG A 115 -29.49 2.34 19.35
CA ARG A 115 -29.07 2.78 20.70
C ARG A 115 -27.79 2.09 21.17
N GLU A 116 -27.54 0.87 20.70
CA GLU A 116 -26.41 0.04 21.13
C GLU A 116 -25.07 0.55 20.59
N SER A 117 -25.10 1.29 19.48
CA SER A 117 -23.90 1.84 18.82
C SER A 117 -23.58 3.27 19.22
N LEU A 118 -24.34 3.87 20.13
CA LEU A 118 -24.14 5.27 20.54
C LEU A 118 -22.93 5.42 21.47
N SER A 119 -22.19 6.49 21.25
CA SER A 119 -21.23 6.99 22.25
C SER A 119 -21.96 7.52 23.49
N ASP A 120 -21.22 7.71 24.59
CA ASP A 120 -21.83 8.16 25.84
C ASP A 120 -22.41 9.58 25.75
N GLU A 121 -21.80 10.46 24.95
CA GLU A 121 -22.34 11.79 24.67
C GLU A 121 -23.63 11.72 23.84
N GLU A 122 -23.64 10.90 22.80
CA GLU A 122 -24.84 10.68 21.96
C GLU A 122 -26.00 10.08 22.77
N LYS A 123 -25.72 9.17 23.73
CA LYS A 123 -26.73 8.64 24.65
C LYS A 123 -27.36 9.75 25.50
N ILE A 124 -26.55 10.65 26.06
CA ILE A 124 -27.06 11.77 26.87
C ILE A 124 -28.00 12.64 26.04
N HIS A 125 -27.60 12.97 24.81
CA HIS A 125 -28.45 13.76 23.91
C HIS A 125 -29.74 13.04 23.55
N PHE A 126 -29.64 11.75 23.23
CA PHE A 126 -30.79 10.90 22.93
C PHE A 126 -31.78 10.84 24.09
N GLU A 127 -31.31 10.51 25.29
CA GLU A 127 -32.14 10.37 26.50
C GLU A 127 -32.83 11.68 26.87
N LEU A 128 -32.14 12.81 26.70
CA LEU A 128 -32.73 14.13 26.96
C LEU A 128 -33.92 14.39 26.04
N LEU A 129 -33.78 14.15 24.73
CA LEU A 129 -34.85 14.40 23.77
C LEU A 129 -35.99 13.39 23.92
N ASP A 130 -35.67 12.10 24.11
CA ASP A 130 -36.66 11.04 24.36
C ASP A 130 -37.51 11.37 25.60
N GLY A 131 -36.86 11.83 26.69
CA GLY A 131 -37.52 12.27 27.91
C GLY A 131 -38.44 13.48 27.71
N LEU A 132 -38.01 14.48 26.93
CA LEU A 132 -38.83 15.65 26.61
C LEU A 132 -40.08 15.28 25.80
N ILE A 133 -39.94 14.40 24.81
CA ILE A 133 -41.06 13.91 24.00
C ILE A 133 -42.04 13.11 24.87
N ALA A 134 -41.53 12.20 25.70
CA ALA A 134 -42.36 11.41 26.61
C ALA A 134 -43.14 12.28 27.61
N ALA A 135 -42.50 13.31 28.17
CA ALA A 135 -43.16 14.26 29.07
C ALA A 135 -44.25 15.08 28.37
N ALA A 136 -44.01 15.51 27.13
CA ALA A 136 -44.98 16.28 26.34
C ALA A 136 -46.16 15.43 25.83
N ALA A 137 -45.99 14.11 25.71
CA ALA A 137 -47.05 13.19 25.31
C ALA A 137 -48.01 12.81 26.47
N GLN A 138 -47.64 13.08 27.73
CA GLN A 138 -48.54 12.87 28.87
C GLN A 138 -49.52 14.06 28.98
N PRO A 139 -50.85 13.83 29.01
CA PRO A 139 -51.80 14.90 29.26
C PRO A 139 -51.56 15.45 30.67
N ALA A 140 -51.55 16.78 30.80
CA ALA A 140 -51.54 17.43 32.11
C ALA A 140 -52.78 16.98 32.89
N ASP A 141 -52.59 16.12 33.90
CA ASP A 141 -53.63 15.75 34.85
C ASP A 141 -53.91 16.95 35.76
N ASN A 142 -54.63 17.93 35.22
CA ASN A 142 -55.22 19.02 35.98
C ASN A 142 -56.62 18.56 36.40
N THR A 143 -56.70 17.65 37.38
CA THR A 143 -57.92 17.50 38.16
C THR A 143 -57.99 18.67 39.15
N PRO A 144 -58.98 19.58 39.05
CA PRO A 144 -59.21 20.54 40.12
C PRO A 144 -59.65 19.74 41.35
N GLN A 145 -58.85 19.75 42.42
CA GLN A 145 -59.35 19.37 43.74
C GLN A 145 -60.42 20.38 44.16
N GLU A 146 -61.56 19.83 44.59
CA GLU A 146 -62.85 20.45 44.92
C GLU A 146 -62.78 21.78 45.71
#